data_AF-A0A439KLF2-F1
#
_entry.id   AF-A0A439KLF2-F1
#
_cell.length_a   1.000
_cell.length_b   1.000
_cell.length_c   1.000
_cell.angle_alpha   90.00
_cell.angle_beta   90.00
_cell.angle_gamma   90.00
#
_symmetry.space_group_name_H-M   'P 1'
#
loop_
_entity.id
_entity.type
_entity.pdbx_description
1 polymer ?
#
loop_
_entity_poly.entity_id
_entity_poly.type
_entity_poly.pdbx_seq_one_letter_code
_entity_poly.pdbx_strand_id
1 'polypeptide(L)'
;MNIAPNSNPRTRKRLLAAAASVAIAGAIGFGAVATGTAPVLAEAVRVEAPQVPSFADVVERVSPAVVSVRVKAKIETTADDGSDLPDAFGNLPDDPQLRRFFREFRGFGDQDGRDGMRRFERRDRQPRPVAQGSGFFISEDGYLVTNNHVVGDGSSFTVVMHDGKELDAKLVGTDPR
;
A
#
# COMPACT_ATOMS: atom_id res chain seq x y z
N MET A 1 45.59 -10.80 -98.14
CA MET A 1 44.66 -10.53 -97.02
C MET A 1 43.77 -11.75 -96.82
N ASN A 2 43.58 -12.12 -95.55
CA ASN A 2 42.62 -13.08 -94.99
C ASN A 2 42.86 -14.58 -95.22
N ILE A 3 43.44 -15.20 -94.19
CA ILE A 3 43.51 -16.64 -93.96
C ILE A 3 42.26 -17.02 -93.16
N ALA A 4 41.40 -17.88 -93.71
CA ALA A 4 40.21 -18.38 -93.02
C ALA A 4 40.56 -19.56 -92.10
N PRO A 5 40.09 -19.60 -90.83
CA PRO A 5 40.37 -20.73 -89.94
C PRO A 5 39.41 -21.89 -90.20
N ASN A 6 39.97 -23.06 -90.48
CA ASN A 6 39.26 -24.33 -90.55
C ASN A 6 38.84 -24.78 -89.15
N SER A 7 37.57 -24.64 -88.77
CA SER A 7 37.08 -25.07 -87.47
C SER A 7 36.55 -26.51 -87.52
N ASN A 8 37.26 -27.43 -86.88
CA ASN A 8 36.96 -28.87 -86.83
C ASN A 8 35.60 -29.15 -86.10
N PRO A 9 34.65 -29.87 -86.71
CA PRO A 9 33.32 -30.13 -86.12
C PRO A 9 33.35 -30.93 -84.81
N ARG A 10 34.46 -31.62 -84.51
CA ARG A 10 34.61 -32.43 -83.29
C ARG A 10 34.80 -31.61 -82.02
N THR A 11 35.43 -30.43 -82.10
CA THR A 11 35.64 -29.54 -80.94
C THR A 11 34.36 -28.81 -80.52
N ARG A 12 33.51 -28.41 -81.48
CA ARG A 12 32.19 -27.80 -81.19
C ARG A 12 31.25 -28.79 -80.48
N LYS A 13 31.24 -30.05 -80.91
CA LYS A 13 30.44 -31.12 -80.27
C LYS A 13 30.90 -31.42 -78.83
N ARG A 14 32.21 -31.40 -78.57
CA ARG A 14 32.77 -31.60 -77.22
C ARG A 14 32.46 -30.44 -76.27
N LEU A 15 32.52 -29.20 -76.75
CA LEU A 15 32.15 -28.01 -75.96
C LEU A 15 30.65 -27.98 -75.62
N LEU A 16 29.78 -28.34 -76.57
CA LEU A 16 28.34 -28.46 -76.34
C LEU A 16 28.01 -29.55 -75.31
N ALA A 17 28.68 -30.71 -75.40
CA ALA A 17 28.50 -31.79 -74.42
C ALA A 17 28.94 -31.37 -73.00
N ALA A 18 30.07 -30.66 -72.88
CA ALA A 18 30.56 -30.15 -71.60
C ALA A 18 29.60 -29.12 -70.98
N ALA A 19 29.07 -28.20 -71.79
CA ALA A 19 28.09 -27.21 -71.34
C ALA A 19 26.78 -27.86 -70.86
N ALA A 20 26.30 -28.89 -71.57
CA ALA A 20 25.11 -29.64 -71.17
C ALA A 20 25.32 -30.38 -69.84
N SER A 21 26.48 -30.99 -69.61
CA SER A 21 26.79 -31.66 -68.34
C SER A 21 26.87 -30.69 -67.15
N VAL A 22 27.41 -29.48 -67.35
CA VAL A 22 27.46 -28.44 -66.32
C VAL A 22 26.05 -27.92 -65.98
N ALA A 23 25.19 -27.76 -66.99
CA ALA A 23 23.80 -27.34 -66.79
C ALA A 23 22.99 -28.37 -65.97
N ILE A 24 23.16 -29.67 -66.26
CA ILE A 24 22.47 -30.75 -65.53
C ILE A 24 22.98 -30.83 -64.08
N ALA A 25 24.29 -30.77 -63.86
CA ALA A 25 24.87 -30.77 -62.52
C ALA A 25 24.42 -29.55 -61.71
N GLY A 26 24.34 -28.38 -62.35
CA GLY A 26 23.81 -27.15 -61.74
C GLY A 26 22.34 -27.27 -61.35
N ALA A 27 21.50 -27.86 -62.20
CA ALA A 27 20.07 -28.03 -61.92
C ALA A 27 19.80 -28.98 -60.73
N ILE A 28 20.56 -30.07 -60.62
CA ILE A 28 20.43 -31.03 -59.51
C ILE A 28 20.97 -30.42 -58.20
N GLY A 29 22.11 -29.75 -58.25
CA GLY A 29 22.69 -29.08 -57.08
C GLY A 29 21.81 -27.94 -56.56
N PHE A 30 21.19 -27.15 -57.45
CA PHE A 30 20.29 -26.08 -57.08
C PHE A 30 18.95 -26.60 -56.50
N GLY A 31 18.42 -27.70 -57.06
CA GLY A 31 17.22 -28.35 -56.54
C GLY A 31 17.40 -28.88 -55.11
N ALA A 32 18.57 -29.45 -54.79
CA ALA A 32 18.87 -29.96 -53.45
C ALA A 32 19.07 -28.86 -52.40
N VAL A 33 19.52 -27.67 -52.80
CA VAL A 33 19.66 -26.50 -51.90
C VAL A 33 18.33 -25.76 -51.74
N ALA A 34 17.46 -25.79 -52.75
CA ALA A 34 16.15 -25.12 -52.73
C ALA A 34 15.11 -25.85 -51.86
N THR A 35 15.29 -27.15 -51.57
CA THR A 35 14.49 -27.89 -50.58
C THR A 35 15.01 -27.62 -49.17
N GLY A 36 15.01 -26.36 -48.76
CA GLY A 36 15.35 -25.95 -47.40
C GLY A 36 14.33 -26.52 -46.41
N THR A 37 14.77 -27.39 -45.50
CA THR A 37 13.98 -27.75 -44.32
C THR A 37 13.94 -26.54 -43.40
N ALA A 38 12.86 -25.77 -43.45
CA ALA A 38 12.66 -24.68 -42.49
C ALA A 38 12.53 -25.28 -41.08
N PRO A 39 13.31 -24.81 -40.08
CA PRO A 39 13.14 -25.26 -38.72
C PRO A 39 11.77 -24.79 -38.23
N VAL A 40 10.90 -25.73 -37.92
CA VAL A 40 9.62 -25.44 -37.26
C VAL A 40 9.94 -25.22 -35.78
N LEU A 41 10.16 -23.97 -35.39
CA LEU A 41 10.31 -23.60 -33.99
C LEU A 41 8.90 -23.62 -33.37
N ALA A 42 8.65 -24.58 -32.47
CA ALA A 42 7.41 -24.63 -31.71
C ALA A 42 7.29 -23.38 -30.82
N GLU A 43 6.14 -22.73 -30.86
CA GLU A 43 5.83 -21.61 -29.98
C GLU A 43 5.79 -22.10 -28.53
N ALA A 44 6.47 -21.40 -27.63
CA ALA A 44 6.52 -21.79 -26.23
C ALA A 44 5.12 -21.70 -25.60
N VAL A 45 4.64 -22.82 -25.05
CA VAL A 45 3.38 -22.87 -24.31
C VAL A 45 3.50 -21.97 -23.08
N ARG A 46 2.71 -20.89 -23.05
CA ARG A 46 2.62 -20.02 -21.87
C ARG A 46 1.63 -20.62 -20.90
N VAL A 47 2.08 -20.84 -19.67
CA VAL A 47 1.21 -21.22 -18.56
C VAL A 47 0.66 -19.93 -17.97
N GLU A 48 -0.59 -19.58 -18.30
CA GLU A 48 -1.32 -18.53 -17.59
C GLU A 48 -1.61 -19.03 -16.17
N ALA A 49 -1.03 -18.38 -15.17
CA ALA A 49 -1.36 -18.67 -13.78
C ALA A 49 -2.84 -18.32 -13.50
N PRO A 50 -3.58 -19.15 -12.74
CA PRO A 50 -4.94 -18.84 -12.35
C PRO A 50 -4.98 -17.48 -11.64
N GLN A 51 -5.78 -16.55 -12.17
CA GLN A 51 -6.02 -15.28 -11.48
C GLN A 51 -6.88 -15.58 -10.25
N VAL A 52 -6.33 -15.30 -9.06
CA VAL A 52 -7.07 -15.44 -7.81
C VAL A 52 -8.01 -14.23 -7.68
N PRO A 53 -9.30 -14.41 -7.38
CA PRO A 53 -10.20 -13.28 -7.17
C PRO A 53 -9.70 -12.36 -6.04
N SER A 54 -9.70 -11.05 -6.30
CA SER A 54 -9.23 -10.02 -5.36
C SER A 54 -10.39 -9.39 -4.60
N PHE A 55 -10.15 -9.02 -3.34
CA PHE A 55 -11.10 -8.22 -2.54
C PHE A 55 -10.98 -6.70 -2.80
N ALA A 56 -10.02 -6.27 -3.63
CA ALA A 56 -9.75 -4.86 -3.90
C ALA A 56 -11.01 -4.10 -4.33
N ASP A 57 -11.79 -4.67 -5.27
CA ASP A 57 -13.01 -4.03 -5.79
C ASP A 57 -14.07 -3.81 -4.70
N VAL A 58 -14.16 -4.73 -3.74
CA VAL A 58 -15.11 -4.61 -2.62
C VAL A 58 -14.61 -3.54 -1.65
N VAL A 59 -13.32 -3.58 -1.29
CA VAL A 59 -12.69 -2.61 -0.40
C VAL A 59 -12.80 -1.20 -0.97
N GLU A 60 -12.53 -1.00 -2.26
CA GLU A 60 -12.63 0.31 -2.93
C GLU A 60 -14.04 0.88 -2.84
N ARG A 61 -15.08 0.05 -2.94
CA ARG A 61 -16.48 0.48 -2.85
C ARG A 61 -16.94 0.78 -1.42
N VAL A 62 -16.42 0.07 -0.41
CA VAL A 62 -16.93 0.14 0.97
C VAL A 62 -16.06 0.96 1.93
N SER A 63 -14.77 1.14 1.62
CA SER A 63 -13.84 1.90 2.47
C SER A 63 -14.28 3.34 2.74
N PRO A 64 -14.95 4.08 1.83
CA PRO A 64 -15.45 5.42 2.14
C PRO A 64 -16.47 5.46 3.28
N ALA A 65 -17.17 4.36 3.55
CA ALA A 65 -18.16 4.27 4.63
C ALA A 65 -17.51 4.07 6.01
N VAL A 66 -16.24 3.66 6.07
CA VAL A 66 -15.52 3.38 7.31
C VAL A 66 -14.76 4.63 7.76
N VAL A 67 -14.84 4.92 9.06
CA VAL A 67 -14.25 6.12 9.65
C VAL A 67 -13.54 5.83 10.97
N SER A 68 -12.65 6.75 11.35
CA SER A 68 -11.98 6.75 12.65
C SER A 68 -12.74 7.67 13.61
N VAL A 69 -13.14 7.15 14.76
CA VAL A 69 -13.83 7.89 15.83
C VAL A 69 -12.81 8.27 16.90
N ARG A 70 -12.64 9.56 17.14
CA ARG A 70 -11.81 10.12 18.22
C ARG A 70 -12.71 10.69 19.30
N VAL A 71 -12.40 10.38 20.55
CA VAL A 71 -13.20 10.75 21.71
C VAL A 71 -12.33 11.52 22.70
N LYS A 72 -12.81 12.67 23.17
CA LYS A 72 -12.17 13.43 24.26
C LYS A 72 -12.88 13.11 25.57
N ALA A 73 -12.11 13.01 26.65
CA ALA A 73 -12.67 12.74 27.98
C ALA A 73 -13.53 13.90 28.45
N LYS A 74 -14.54 13.57 29.25
CA LYS A 74 -15.15 14.53 30.15
C LYS A 74 -14.17 14.84 31.27
N ILE A 75 -13.35 15.88 31.10
CA ILE A 75 -12.59 16.44 32.22
C ILE A 75 -13.60 17.29 33.00
N GLU A 76 -14.13 16.75 34.09
CA GLU A 76 -14.79 17.59 35.08
C GLU A 76 -13.72 18.46 35.70
N THR A 77 -13.62 19.71 35.24
CA THR A 77 -12.93 20.74 36.01
C THR A 77 -13.76 20.99 37.24
N THR A 78 -13.47 20.28 38.32
CA THR A 78 -13.91 20.67 39.65
C THR A 78 -13.36 22.07 39.88
N ALA A 79 -14.22 23.07 39.71
CA ALA A 79 -13.98 24.41 40.21
C ALA A 79 -14.23 24.32 41.70
N ASP A 80 -13.22 23.87 42.45
CA ASP A 80 -13.21 24.02 43.89
C ASP A 80 -11.82 24.44 44.36
N ASP A 81 -11.89 25.26 45.38
CA ASP A 81 -10.86 26.05 46.03
C ASP A 81 -9.77 25.19 46.67
N GLY A 82 -8.56 25.75 46.80
CA GLY A 82 -7.52 25.22 47.69
C GLY A 82 -6.84 23.90 47.32
N SER A 83 -5.60 24.03 46.83
CA SER A 83 -4.48 23.12 47.17
C SER A 83 -4.76 21.61 47.28
N ASP A 84 -5.30 20.96 46.27
CA ASP A 84 -5.15 19.51 46.13
C ASP A 84 -4.81 19.16 44.68
N LEU A 85 -3.55 18.82 44.52
CA LEU A 85 -2.99 18.19 43.34
C LEU A 85 -3.74 16.86 43.22
N PRO A 86 -4.47 16.58 42.14
CA PRO A 86 -5.05 15.25 42.00
C PRO A 86 -3.88 14.28 41.88
N ASP A 87 -3.68 13.46 42.91
CA ASP A 87 -2.74 12.37 42.93
C ASP A 87 -3.12 11.38 41.82
N ALA A 88 -2.68 11.69 40.60
CA ALA A 88 -2.86 10.88 39.39
C ALA A 88 -2.07 9.56 39.44
N PHE A 89 -1.68 9.13 40.64
CA PHE A 89 -0.93 7.95 40.97
C PHE A 89 -1.40 7.22 42.23
N GLY A 90 -2.51 7.65 42.87
CA GLY A 90 -3.05 7.00 44.07
C GLY A 90 -3.44 5.53 43.90
N ASN A 91 -3.48 5.03 42.65
CA ASN A 91 -3.78 3.64 42.29
C ASN A 91 -2.58 2.87 41.68
N LEU A 92 -1.34 3.37 41.78
CA LEU A 92 -0.19 2.55 41.38
C LEU A 92 0.06 1.47 42.43
N PRO A 93 0.36 0.22 42.03
CA PRO A 93 0.89 -0.79 42.94
C PRO A 93 2.06 -0.20 43.73
N ASP A 94 2.16 -0.52 45.03
CA ASP A 94 3.25 -0.10 45.91
C ASP A 94 4.57 -0.83 45.58
N ASP A 95 4.98 -0.78 44.32
CA ASP A 95 6.25 -1.28 43.85
C ASP A 95 7.28 -0.13 43.77
N PRO A 96 8.36 -0.18 44.56
CA PRO A 96 9.43 0.82 44.53
C PRO A 96 10.11 0.98 43.17
N GLN A 97 10.12 -0.05 42.32
CA GLN A 97 10.76 -0.03 41.01
C GLN A 97 9.94 0.74 39.99
N LEU A 98 8.63 0.51 39.97
CA LEU A 98 7.69 1.24 39.11
C LEU A 98 7.67 2.73 39.46
N ARG A 99 7.64 3.06 40.75
CA ARG A 99 7.69 4.46 41.23
C ARG A 99 8.95 5.21 40.77
N ARG A 100 10.09 4.52 40.60
CA ARG A 100 11.32 5.12 40.05
C ARG A 100 11.21 5.32 38.55
N PHE A 101 10.75 4.30 37.83
CA PHE A 101 10.54 4.36 36.38
C PHE A 101 9.62 5.52 35.96
N PHE A 102 8.46 5.67 36.62
CA PHE A 102 7.51 6.75 36.29
C PHE A 102 8.05 8.14 36.65
N ARG A 103 8.88 8.25 37.69
CA ARG A 103 9.53 9.51 38.08
C ARG A 103 10.61 9.92 37.08
N GLU A 104 11.40 8.96 36.61
CA GLU A 104 12.43 9.16 35.57
C GLU A 104 11.79 9.54 34.22
N PHE A 105 10.75 8.82 33.81
CA PHE A 105 10.05 9.04 32.54
C PHE A 105 9.23 10.35 32.52
N ARG A 106 8.75 10.80 33.69
CA ARG A 106 7.98 12.04 33.86
C ARG A 106 8.84 13.20 34.40
N GLY A 107 10.17 13.13 34.29
CA GLY A 107 11.14 14.16 34.65
C GLY A 107 11.10 15.46 33.82
N PHE A 108 9.91 15.90 33.41
CA PHE A 108 9.60 17.26 32.97
C PHE A 108 8.83 18.06 34.05
N GLY A 109 8.86 17.62 35.32
CA GLY A 109 8.00 18.21 36.36
C GLY A 109 8.59 18.40 37.74
N ASP A 110 9.42 17.49 38.26
CA ASP A 110 9.74 17.50 39.68
C ASP A 110 11.24 17.56 39.91
N GLN A 111 11.76 18.78 39.85
CA GLN A 111 13.05 19.12 40.44
C GLN A 111 12.75 19.97 41.67
N ASP A 112 12.77 19.32 42.84
CA ASP A 112 12.86 19.97 44.13
C ASP A 112 14.07 20.92 44.11
N GLY A 113 13.77 22.19 43.90
CA GLY A 113 14.73 23.28 43.81
C GLY A 113 13.95 24.57 43.91
N ARG A 114 13.94 25.13 45.12
CA ARG A 114 13.42 26.44 45.45
C ARG A 114 13.85 27.47 44.39
N ASP A 115 12.95 28.42 44.11
CA ASP A 115 13.16 29.60 43.27
C ASP A 115 13.15 29.40 41.74
N GLY A 116 11.94 29.39 41.15
CA GLY A 116 11.79 29.46 39.69
C GLY A 116 10.39 29.71 39.14
N MET A 117 9.37 29.95 39.98
CA MET A 117 7.96 30.01 39.55
C MET A 117 7.58 31.33 38.88
N ARG A 118 8.09 31.62 37.67
CA ARG A 118 7.45 32.57 36.72
C ARG A 118 7.82 32.31 35.26
N ARG A 119 7.85 31.06 34.77
CA ARG A 119 7.85 30.84 33.30
C ARG A 119 7.47 29.43 32.87
N PHE A 120 6.26 28.99 33.20
CA PHE A 120 5.59 28.06 32.30
C PHE A 120 4.20 28.60 32.05
N GLU A 121 4.15 29.29 30.92
CA GLU A 121 2.96 29.76 30.25
C GLU A 121 1.89 28.68 30.23
N ARG A 122 0.66 29.16 30.25
CA ARG A 122 -0.56 28.44 29.94
C ARG A 122 -0.41 27.80 28.56
N ARG A 123 0.28 26.66 28.46
CA ARG A 123 0.17 25.80 27.29
C ARG A 123 -1.20 25.16 27.45
N ASP A 124 -2.13 25.62 26.63
CA ASP A 124 -3.48 25.10 26.53
C ASP A 124 -3.47 23.59 26.77
N ARG A 125 -4.10 23.15 27.87
CA ARG A 125 -4.44 21.74 28.10
C ARG A 125 -5.46 21.37 27.03
N GLN A 126 -4.99 21.20 25.80
CA GLN A 126 -5.81 20.66 24.73
C GLN A 126 -6.19 19.27 25.22
N PRO A 127 -7.49 18.97 25.43
CA PRO A 127 -7.92 17.69 25.96
C PRO A 127 -7.37 16.62 25.02
N ARG A 128 -6.43 15.81 25.52
CA ARG A 128 -5.89 14.71 24.73
C ARG A 128 -7.03 13.74 24.46
N PRO A 129 -7.18 13.23 23.22
CA PRO A 129 -8.16 12.20 22.95
C PRO A 129 -7.88 11.01 23.87
N VAL A 130 -8.91 10.55 24.58
CA VAL A 130 -8.82 9.49 25.59
C VAL A 130 -9.18 8.13 25.02
N ALA A 131 -9.94 8.11 23.92
CA ALA A 131 -10.27 6.90 23.20
C ALA A 131 -10.27 7.15 21.69
N GLN A 132 -9.85 6.13 20.95
CA GLN A 132 -9.91 6.08 19.50
C GLN A 132 -10.47 4.71 19.09
N GLY A 133 -11.38 4.70 18.13
CA GLY A 133 -11.97 3.48 17.58
C GLY A 133 -12.34 3.66 16.12
N SER A 134 -13.00 2.66 15.55
CA SER A 134 -13.59 2.73 14.21
C SER A 134 -15.11 2.81 14.30
N GLY A 135 -15.71 3.30 13.23
CA GLY A 135 -17.15 3.27 13.00
C GLY A 135 -17.46 3.20 11.52
N PHE A 136 -18.74 3.08 11.17
CA PHE A 136 -19.19 3.12 9.80
C PHE A 136 -20.52 3.84 9.67
N PHE A 137 -20.72 4.52 8.55
CA PHE A 137 -22.01 5.13 8.20
C PHE A 137 -23.01 4.03 7.85
N ILE A 138 -24.23 4.15 8.37
CA ILE A 138 -25.33 3.21 8.10
C ILE A 138 -26.40 3.79 7.18
N SER A 139 -26.41 5.11 7.01
CA SER A 139 -27.41 5.83 6.23
C SER A 139 -26.89 7.19 5.74
N GLU A 140 -27.49 7.70 4.67
CA GLU A 140 -27.06 8.94 3.99
C GLU A 140 -27.38 10.22 4.80
N ASP A 141 -28.25 10.13 5.80
CA ASP A 141 -28.58 11.20 6.75
C ASP A 141 -27.49 11.42 7.81
N GLY A 142 -26.42 10.61 7.80
CA GLY A 142 -25.23 10.81 8.62
C GLY A 142 -25.21 10.02 9.93
N TYR A 143 -26.09 9.03 10.12
CA TYR A 143 -25.96 8.13 11.26
C TYR A 143 -24.74 7.21 11.11
N LEU A 144 -24.02 7.07 12.22
CA LEU A 144 -22.82 6.27 12.35
C LEU A 144 -22.97 5.31 13.53
N VAL A 145 -22.49 4.09 13.34
CA VAL A 145 -22.43 3.08 14.41
C VAL A 145 -20.98 2.83 14.80
N THR A 146 -20.75 2.76 16.10
CA THR A 146 -19.49 2.34 16.71
C THR A 146 -19.79 1.53 17.97
N ASN A 147 -18.77 0.94 18.58
CA ASN A 147 -18.93 0.18 19.80
C ASN A 147 -19.19 1.10 20.99
N ASN A 148 -20.04 0.65 21.93
CA ASN A 148 -20.35 1.39 23.15
C ASN A 148 -19.08 1.78 23.95
N HIS A 149 -18.10 0.87 24.07
CA HIS A 149 -16.86 1.15 24.80
C HIS A 149 -15.99 2.25 24.18
N VAL A 150 -16.19 2.58 22.90
CA VAL A 150 -15.46 3.67 22.24
C VAL A 150 -16.00 5.02 22.71
N VAL A 151 -17.32 5.10 22.96
CA VAL A 151 -18.04 6.35 23.23
C VAL A 151 -18.50 6.53 24.68
N GLY A 152 -18.43 5.47 25.51
CA GLY A 152 -19.06 5.41 26.83
C GLY A 152 -18.75 6.57 27.79
N ASP A 153 -17.48 6.99 27.89
CA ASP A 153 -17.03 8.07 28.78
C ASP A 153 -16.65 9.37 28.04
N GLY A 154 -17.10 9.48 26.79
CA GLY A 154 -16.78 10.59 25.90
C GLY A 154 -17.63 11.83 26.13
N SER A 155 -17.00 13.01 26.09
CA SER A 155 -17.70 14.31 26.12
C SER A 155 -17.85 14.95 24.73
N SER A 156 -16.89 14.70 23.85
CA SER A 156 -16.92 15.19 22.46
C SER A 156 -16.38 14.13 21.51
N PHE A 157 -17.00 14.02 20.35
CA PHE A 157 -16.71 13.01 19.34
C PHE A 157 -16.31 13.68 18.04
N THR A 158 -15.17 13.30 17.50
CA THR A 158 -14.69 13.75 16.19
C THR A 158 -14.53 12.54 15.29
N VAL A 159 -15.20 12.54 14.16
CA VAL A 159 -15.12 11.52 13.12
C VAL A 159 -14.11 11.96 12.08
N VAL A 160 -13.18 11.08 11.74
CA VAL A 160 -12.17 11.30 10.71
C VAL A 160 -12.44 10.33 9.57
N MET A 161 -12.78 10.87 8.40
CA MET A 161 -13.06 10.09 7.20
C MET A 161 -11.78 9.60 6.53
N HIS A 162 -11.92 8.65 5.60
CA HIS A 162 -10.80 8.07 4.85
C HIS A 162 -9.98 9.10 4.04
N ASP A 163 -10.58 10.22 3.65
CA ASP A 163 -9.94 11.35 2.96
C ASP A 163 -9.23 12.34 3.91
N GLY A 164 -9.28 12.07 5.22
CA GLY A 164 -8.71 12.92 6.27
C GLY A 164 -9.64 14.04 6.75
N LYS A 165 -10.86 14.15 6.21
CA LYS A 165 -11.82 15.16 6.65
C LYS A 165 -12.31 14.86 8.07
N GLU A 166 -12.25 15.87 8.93
CA GLU A 166 -12.73 15.79 10.31
C GLU A 166 -14.13 16.41 10.43
N LEU A 167 -15.02 15.72 11.15
CA LEU A 167 -16.41 16.10 11.39
C LEU A 167 -16.73 15.95 12.87
N ASP A 168 -17.39 16.94 13.46
CA ASP A 168 -17.93 16.81 14.81
C ASP A 168 -19.19 15.94 14.80
N ALA A 169 -19.28 15.03 15.76
CA ALA A 169 -20.40 14.10 15.90
C ALA A 169 -21.08 14.25 17.26
N LYS A 170 -22.39 13.96 17.28
CA LYS A 170 -23.20 13.95 18.49
C LYS A 170 -23.62 12.52 18.79
N LEU A 171 -23.53 12.15 20.07
CA LEU A 171 -24.06 10.88 20.53
C LEU A 171 -25.60 10.90 20.48
N VAL A 172 -26.17 9.96 19.72
CA VAL A 172 -27.63 9.80 19.57
C VAL A 172 -28.18 8.85 20.64
N GLY A 173 -27.47 7.76 20.93
CA GLY A 173 -27.82 6.79 21.96
C GLY A 173 -26.75 5.72 22.12
N THR A 174 -26.81 4.98 23.24
CA THR A 174 -25.92 3.86 23.55
C THR A 174 -26.73 2.71 24.14
N ASP A 175 -26.22 1.49 23.97
CA ASP A 175 -26.76 0.27 24.60
C ASP A 175 -25.62 -0.42 25.39
N PRO A 176 -25.55 -0.25 26.72
CA PRO A 176 -24.58 -0.94 27.55
C PRO A 176 -25.03 -2.39 27.78
N ARG A 177 -24.20 -3.34 27.37
CA ARG A 177 -24.34 -4.77 27.69
C ARG A 177 -23.29 -5.21 28.70
#